data_AF-A0A7Y4H643-F1
#
_entry.id   AF-A0A7Y4H643-F1
#
_cell.length_a   1.000
_cell.length_b   1.000
_cell.length_c   1.000
_cell.angle_alpha   90.00
_cell.angle_beta   90.00
_cell.angle_gamma   90.00
#
_symmetry.space_group_name_H-M   'P 1'
#
loop_
_entity.id
_entity.type
_entity.pdbx_description
1 polymer ?
#
loop_
_entity_poly.entity_id
_entity_poly.type
_entity_poly.pdbx_seq_one_letter_code
_entity_poly.pdbx_strand_id
1 'polypeptide(L)'
;MMHGPVPDQKDHSEAATGNPLVAALGRTLALCNSVIVVFAALALIAACVILSYSVLGRALFHSPNYWQDEAAVFLLVGATFMTAAYVQGQRGHIGIEAFVGLMSPLANRIRLWLVDVASLLFCAFFAWKSWTLAHEAYVDGQVSNSMWSPPLAIPYVLMALGMTLLCLQILLQIIIPFAGASRR
;
A
#
# COMPACT_ATOMS: atom_id res chain seq x y z
N MET A 1 34.44 20.08 17.62
CA MET A 1 34.73 19.38 16.34
C MET A 1 33.44 19.41 15.52
N MET A 2 33.40 20.28 14.51
CA MET A 2 32.22 20.54 13.68
C MET A 2 32.07 19.43 12.63
N HIS A 3 30.98 18.67 12.65
CA HIS A 3 30.59 17.83 11.51
C HIS A 3 30.06 18.76 10.41
N GLY A 4 30.82 18.87 9.31
CA GLY A 4 30.33 19.46 8.07
C GLY A 4 29.17 18.65 7.49
N PRO A 5 28.29 19.27 6.70
CA PRO A 5 27.18 18.56 6.07
C PRO A 5 27.73 17.49 5.10
N VAL A 6 27.22 16.26 5.25
CA VAL A 6 27.55 15.09 4.43
C VAL A 6 27.24 15.40 2.95
N PRO A 7 28.24 15.33 2.04
CA PRO A 7 28.04 15.64 0.61
C PRO A 7 27.04 14.74 -0.13
N ASP A 8 26.71 13.58 0.43
CA ASP A 8 26.03 12.49 -0.27
C ASP A 8 24.50 12.65 -0.39
N GLN A 9 23.91 13.60 0.33
CA GLN A 9 22.45 13.75 0.35
C GLN A 9 21.90 14.53 -0.87
N LYS A 10 22.76 15.23 -1.63
CA LYS A 10 22.34 16.00 -2.81
C LYS A 10 22.30 15.14 -4.09
N ASP A 11 23.21 14.18 -4.22
CA ASP A 11 23.37 13.40 -5.47
C ASP A 11 22.20 12.42 -5.71
N HIS A 12 21.60 11.87 -4.66
CA HIS A 12 20.39 11.04 -4.78
C HIS A 12 19.13 11.84 -5.13
N SER A 13 19.11 13.15 -4.82
CA SER A 13 17.99 14.03 -5.18
C SER A 13 18.07 14.48 -6.65
N GLU A 14 19.28 14.64 -7.19
CA GLU A 14 19.53 15.03 -8.59
C GLU A 14 19.30 13.89 -9.61
N ALA A 15 19.48 12.62 -9.23
CA ALA A 15 19.22 11.51 -10.14
C ALA A 15 17.73 11.36 -10.50
N ALA A 16 16.81 11.89 -9.67
CA ALA A 16 15.37 11.92 -9.95
C ALA A 16 14.97 12.98 -10.98
N THR A 17 15.89 13.84 -11.44
CA THR A 17 15.59 15.01 -12.28
C THR A 17 15.72 14.76 -13.80
N GLY A 18 15.93 13.51 -14.24
CA GLY A 18 16.13 13.17 -15.66
C GLY A 18 14.88 13.20 -16.54
N ASN A 19 13.68 12.96 -15.99
CA ASN A 19 12.42 13.03 -16.72
C ASN A 19 11.32 13.71 -15.87
N PRO A 20 10.88 14.93 -16.23
CA PRO A 20 9.94 15.71 -15.42
C PRO A 20 8.60 14.98 -15.21
N LEU A 21 8.21 14.09 -16.14
CA LEU A 21 6.98 13.31 -16.02
C LEU A 21 7.05 12.26 -14.91
N VAL A 22 8.18 11.55 -14.78
CA VAL A 22 8.37 10.53 -13.72
C VAL A 22 8.44 11.21 -12.35
N ALA A 23 9.12 12.35 -12.28
CA ALA A 23 9.17 13.15 -11.05
C ALA A 23 7.80 13.71 -10.65
N ALA A 24 7.00 14.20 -11.61
CA ALA A 24 5.64 14.67 -11.36
C ALA A 24 4.74 13.52 -10.89
N LEU A 25 4.76 12.37 -11.56
CA LEU A 25 3.99 11.19 -11.17
C LEU A 25 4.35 10.70 -9.75
N GLY A 26 5.64 10.65 -9.42
CA GLY A 26 6.10 10.28 -8.08
C GLY A 26 5.59 11.24 -7.00
N ARG A 27 5.62 12.56 -7.26
CA ARG A 27 5.09 13.56 -6.32
C ARG A 27 3.57 13.44 -6.14
N THR A 28 2.83 13.28 -7.24
CA THR A 28 1.37 13.09 -7.18
C THR A 28 1.02 11.84 -6.39
N LEU A 29 1.71 10.72 -6.65
CA LEU A 29 1.49 9.47 -5.93
C LEU A 29 1.83 9.60 -4.44
N ALA A 30 2.92 10.30 -4.09
CA ALA A 30 3.31 10.56 -2.71
C ALA A 30 2.27 11.42 -1.96
N LEU A 31 1.71 12.44 -2.61
CA LEU A 31 0.63 13.26 -2.05
C LEU A 31 -0.63 12.43 -1.83
N CYS A 32 -1.07 11.67 -2.83
CA CYS A 32 -2.20 10.76 -2.71
C CYS A 32 -2.02 9.78 -1.56
N ASN A 33 -0.85 9.12 -1.49
CA ASN A 33 -0.53 8.16 -0.44
C ASN A 33 -0.53 8.80 0.95
N SER A 34 -0.04 10.04 1.09
CA SER A 34 -0.02 10.75 2.38
C SER A 34 -1.44 11.04 2.88
N VAL A 35 -2.33 11.47 1.99
CA VAL A 35 -3.76 11.68 2.30
C VAL A 35 -4.42 10.36 2.69
N ILE A 36 -4.17 9.30 1.92
CA ILE A 36 -4.70 7.96 2.18
C ILE A 36 -4.28 7.46 3.56
N VAL A 37 -3.03 7.65 3.97
CA VAL A 37 -2.54 7.23 5.29
C VAL A 37 -3.27 7.93 6.43
N VAL A 38 -3.59 9.22 6.30
CA VAL A 38 -4.36 9.94 7.31
C VAL A 38 -5.76 9.33 7.44
N PHE A 39 -6.45 9.09 6.32
CA PHE A 39 -7.77 8.45 6.34
C PHE A 39 -7.71 7.01 6.88
N ALA A 40 -6.68 6.25 6.53
CA ALA A 40 -6.47 4.90 7.03
C ALA A 40 -6.19 4.87 8.54
N ALA A 41 -5.44 5.84 9.06
CA ALA A 41 -5.22 6.00 10.50
C ALA A 41 -6.53 6.30 11.25
N LEU A 42 -7.35 7.21 10.71
CA LEU A 42 -8.69 7.48 11.24
C LEU A 42 -9.59 6.24 11.18
N ALA A 43 -9.56 5.48 10.08
CA ALA A 43 -10.30 4.24 9.93
C ALA A 43 -9.86 3.17 10.95
N LEU A 44 -8.56 3.07 11.23
CA LEU A 44 -8.02 2.15 12.24
C LEU A 44 -8.49 2.54 13.65
N ILE A 45 -8.42 3.83 14.00
CA ILE A 45 -8.93 4.32 15.29
C ILE A 45 -10.44 4.03 15.40
N ALA A 46 -11.21 4.29 14.34
CA ALA A 46 -12.64 3.99 14.31
C ALA A 46 -12.91 2.49 14.50
N ALA A 47 -12.16 1.61 13.83
CA ALA A 47 -12.27 0.17 14.00
C ALA A 47 -11.96 -0.25 15.45
N CYS A 48 -10.91 0.30 16.07
CA CYS A 48 -10.60 0.05 17.48
C CYS A 48 -11.73 0.48 18.41
N VAL A 49 -12.32 1.66 18.19
CA VAL A 49 -13.45 2.15 19.00
C VAL A 49 -14.69 1.27 18.82
N ILE A 50 -15.03 0.90 17.58
CA ILE A 50 -16.17 0.02 17.27
C ILE A 50 -16.03 -1.34 17.96
N LEU A 51 -14.84 -1.95 17.87
CA LEU A 51 -14.56 -3.25 18.51
C LEU A 51 -14.52 -3.14 20.04
N SER A 52 -13.98 -2.05 20.58
CA SER A 52 -14.00 -1.83 22.04
C SER A 52 -15.44 -1.68 22.54
N TYR A 53 -16.26 -0.93 21.81
CA TYR A 53 -17.67 -0.78 22.11
C TYR A 53 -18.45 -2.10 21.97
N SER A 54 -18.12 -2.95 20.99
CA SER A 54 -18.77 -4.27 20.84
C SER A 54 -18.52 -5.17 22.05
N VAL A 55 -17.29 -5.19 22.55
CA VAL A 55 -16.89 -5.98 23.73
C VAL A 55 -17.55 -5.45 24.99
N LEU A 56 -17.51 -4.12 25.22
CA LEU A 56 -18.13 -3.50 26.38
C LEU A 56 -19.66 -3.65 26.37
N GLY A 57 -20.29 -3.46 25.20
CA GLY A 57 -21.72 -3.63 25.00
C GLY A 57 -22.18 -5.04 25.36
N ARG A 58 -21.44 -6.05 24.90
CA ARG A 58 -21.72 -7.46 25.21
C ARG A 58 -21.52 -7.77 26.69
N ALA A 59 -20.45 -7.25 27.30
CA ALA A 59 -20.10 -7.53 28.69
C ALA A 59 -21.06 -6.86 29.69
N LEU A 60 -21.53 -5.63 29.42
CA LEU A 60 -22.34 -4.85 30.33
C LEU A 60 -23.85 -5.01 30.08
N PHE A 61 -24.26 -5.04 28.81
CA PHE A 61 -25.67 -4.97 28.43
C PHE A 61 -26.24 -6.28 27.90
N HIS A 62 -25.42 -7.34 27.79
CA HIS A 62 -25.80 -8.67 27.26
C HIS A 62 -26.51 -8.62 25.89
N SER A 63 -26.35 -7.53 25.14
CA SER A 63 -26.97 -7.29 23.84
C SER A 63 -25.88 -7.17 22.77
N PRO A 64 -25.64 -8.21 21.96
CA PRO A 64 -24.67 -8.16 20.88
C PRO A 64 -25.23 -7.36 19.69
N ASN A 65 -24.50 -6.33 19.25
CA ASN A 65 -24.82 -5.59 18.04
C ASN A 65 -24.12 -6.23 16.83
N TYR A 66 -24.89 -6.65 15.83
CA TYR A 66 -24.40 -7.49 14.73
C TYR A 66 -23.63 -6.75 13.62
N TRP A 67 -23.63 -5.42 13.60
CA TRP A 67 -22.99 -4.61 12.54
C TRP A 67 -21.51 -4.31 12.79
N GLN A 68 -21.06 -4.45 14.03
CA GLN A 68 -19.77 -3.95 14.51
C GLN A 68 -18.59 -4.72 13.89
N ASP A 69 -18.70 -6.04 13.85
CA ASP A 69 -17.65 -6.92 13.34
C ASP A 69 -17.39 -6.66 11.85
N GLU A 70 -18.44 -6.59 11.03
CA GLU A 70 -18.32 -6.30 9.59
C GLU A 70 -17.81 -4.88 9.33
N ALA A 71 -18.30 -3.88 10.07
CA ALA A 71 -17.82 -2.51 9.92
C ALA A 71 -16.32 -2.41 10.22
N ALA A 72 -15.85 -3.07 11.28
CA ALA A 72 -14.43 -3.13 11.61
C ALA A 72 -13.61 -3.85 10.53
N VAL A 73 -14.10 -4.98 10.01
CA VAL A 73 -13.45 -5.70 8.90
C VAL A 73 -13.33 -4.81 7.66
N PHE A 74 -14.38 -4.08 7.30
CA PHE A 74 -14.35 -3.21 6.11
C PHE A 74 -13.35 -2.07 6.26
N LEU A 75 -13.31 -1.45 7.44
CA LEU A 75 -12.32 -0.41 7.77
C LEU A 75 -10.89 -0.95 7.74
N LEU A 76 -10.66 -2.15 8.28
CA LEU A 76 -9.34 -2.79 8.30
C LEU A 76 -8.87 -3.19 6.89
N VAL A 77 -9.75 -3.76 6.06
CA VAL A 77 -9.47 -4.06 4.65
C VAL A 77 -9.09 -2.78 3.91
N GLY A 78 -9.91 -1.72 4.06
CA GLY A 78 -9.63 -0.41 3.47
C GLY A 78 -8.28 0.15 3.90
N ALA A 79 -8.02 0.23 5.21
CA ALA A 79 -6.77 0.74 5.75
C ALA A 79 -5.56 -0.07 5.26
N THR A 80 -5.65 -1.40 5.26
CA THR A 80 -4.54 -2.29 4.88
C THR A 80 -4.16 -2.14 3.41
N PHE A 81 -5.13 -2.29 2.50
CA PHE A 81 -4.83 -2.25 1.08
C PHE A 81 -4.51 -0.84 0.58
N MET A 82 -5.22 0.18 1.06
CA MET A 82 -4.99 1.55 0.60
C MET A 82 -3.62 2.08 1.04
N THR A 83 -3.10 1.67 2.21
CA THR A 83 -1.78 2.10 2.68
C THR A 83 -0.62 1.28 2.13
N ALA A 84 -0.88 0.15 1.45
CA ALA A 84 0.17 -0.74 0.93
C ALA A 84 1.16 -0.01 0.01
N ALA A 85 0.67 0.86 -0.87
CA ALA A 85 1.51 1.67 -1.76
C ALA A 85 2.44 2.62 -0.99
N TYR A 86 1.94 3.25 0.08
CA TYR A 86 2.76 4.13 0.92
C TYR A 86 3.89 3.37 1.62
N VAL A 87 3.57 2.21 2.22
CA VAL A 87 4.55 1.36 2.90
C VAL A 87 5.58 0.84 1.89
N GLN A 88 5.15 0.45 0.70
CA GLN A 88 6.04 0.04 -0.39
C GLN A 88 7.00 1.19 -0.79
N GLY A 89 6.53 2.43 -0.83
CA GLY A 89 7.35 3.61 -1.11
C GLY A 89 8.49 3.81 -0.10
N GLN A 90 8.29 3.41 1.16
CA GLN A 90 9.30 3.50 2.22
C GLN A 90 10.31 2.34 2.22
N ARG A 91 10.16 1.32 1.35
CA ARG A 91 11.07 0.15 1.29
C ARG A 91 12.56 0.52 1.16
N GLY A 92 12.88 1.68 0.60
CA GLY A 92 14.26 2.16 0.45
C GLY A 92 15.03 2.27 1.77
N HIS A 93 14.34 2.42 2.91
CA HIS A 93 14.97 2.50 4.25
C HIS A 93 15.08 1.15 4.98
N ILE A 94 14.43 0.09 4.47
CA ILE A 94 14.20 -1.17 5.21
C ILE A 94 14.71 -2.40 4.43
N GLY A 95 15.17 -2.21 3.18
CA GLY A 95 15.55 -3.29 2.29
C GLY A 95 16.77 -4.10 2.74
N ILE A 96 16.55 -5.15 3.54
CA ILE A 96 17.45 -6.27 3.90
C ILE A 96 18.94 -5.94 3.73
N GLU A 97 19.42 -4.86 4.35
CA GLU A 97 20.85 -4.51 4.35
C GLU A 97 21.68 -5.62 5.01
N ALA A 98 21.02 -6.46 5.83
CA ALA A 98 21.59 -7.62 6.50
C ALA A 98 22.18 -8.69 5.55
N PHE A 99 21.68 -8.83 4.31
CA PHE A 99 22.21 -9.78 3.32
C PHE A 99 23.09 -9.13 2.25
N VAL A 100 23.15 -7.81 2.20
CA VAL A 100 23.92 -7.06 1.19
C VAL A 100 25.43 -7.20 1.41
N GLY A 101 25.87 -7.40 2.66
CA GLY A 101 27.29 -7.57 2.99
C GLY A 101 27.93 -8.87 2.50
N LEU A 102 27.14 -9.88 2.06
CA LEU A 102 27.63 -11.21 1.69
C LEU A 102 27.63 -11.48 0.17
N MET A 103 27.00 -10.61 -0.64
CA MET A 103 26.86 -10.83 -2.09
C MET A 103 27.54 -9.74 -2.91
N SER A 104 27.98 -10.08 -4.13
CA SER A 104 28.53 -9.09 -5.06
C SER A 104 27.48 -8.02 -5.43
N PRO A 105 27.89 -6.75 -5.65
CA PRO A 105 26.96 -5.65 -5.94
C PRO A 105 26.04 -5.92 -7.15
N LEU A 106 26.53 -6.68 -8.13
CA LEU A 106 25.80 -7.01 -9.35
C LEU A 106 24.72 -8.08 -9.09
N ALA A 107 25.03 -9.12 -8.29
CA ALA A 107 24.06 -10.15 -7.92
C ALA A 107 22.92 -9.58 -7.07
N ASN A 108 23.22 -8.67 -6.14
CA ASN A 108 22.19 -8.01 -5.33
C ASN A 108 21.26 -7.13 -6.18
N ARG A 109 21.79 -6.43 -7.20
CA ARG A 109 20.98 -5.61 -8.11
C ARG A 109 20.03 -6.43 -8.97
N ILE A 110 20.49 -7.58 -9.49
CA ILE A 110 19.64 -8.51 -10.25
C ILE A 110 18.56 -9.10 -9.35
N ARG A 111 18.92 -9.52 -8.12
CA ARG A 111 17.96 -10.06 -7.14
C ARG A 111 16.85 -9.05 -6.85
N LEU A 112 17.20 -7.80 -6.55
CA LEU A 112 16.22 -6.74 -6.26
C LEU A 112 15.29 -6.51 -7.46
N TRP A 113 15.86 -6.42 -8.65
CA TRP A 113 15.06 -6.24 -9.87
C TRP A 113 14.10 -7.43 -10.11
N LEU A 114 14.56 -8.66 -9.94
CA LEU A 114 13.73 -9.86 -10.06
C LEU A 114 12.59 -9.87 -9.05
N VAL A 115 12.88 -9.50 -7.79
CA VAL A 115 11.87 -9.39 -6.72
C VAL A 115 10.84 -8.32 -7.05
N ASP A 116 11.26 -7.16 -7.55
CA ASP A 116 10.33 -6.08 -7.90
C ASP A 116 9.44 -6.47 -9.09
N VAL A 117 10.00 -7.10 -10.13
CA VAL A 117 9.23 -7.61 -11.28
C VAL A 117 8.25 -8.70 -10.85
N ALA A 118 8.69 -9.68 -10.05
CA ALA A 118 7.81 -10.72 -9.54
C ALA A 118 6.69 -10.14 -8.66
N SER A 119 7.02 -9.16 -7.80
CA SER A 119 6.05 -8.44 -6.97
C SER A 119 5.05 -7.68 -7.84
N LEU A 120 5.50 -7.00 -8.90
CA LEU A 120 4.64 -6.28 -9.83
C LEU A 120 3.66 -7.22 -10.53
N LEU A 121 4.15 -8.35 -11.07
CA LEU A 121 3.30 -9.33 -11.76
C LEU A 121 2.22 -9.89 -10.83
N PHE A 122 2.61 -10.28 -9.61
CA PHE A 122 1.67 -10.77 -8.61
C PHE A 122 0.65 -9.70 -8.21
N CYS A 123 1.10 -8.48 -7.91
CA CYS A 123 0.20 -7.39 -7.53
C CYS A 123 -0.74 -7.00 -8.67
N ALA A 124 -0.27 -7.03 -9.93
CA ALA A 124 -1.09 -6.72 -11.10
C ALA A 124 -2.17 -7.78 -11.32
N PHE A 125 -1.81 -9.06 -11.20
CA PHE A 125 -2.78 -10.16 -11.24
C PHE A 125 -3.81 -10.02 -10.11
N PHE A 126 -3.36 -9.74 -8.90
CA PHE A 126 -4.24 -9.56 -7.74
C PHE A 126 -5.16 -8.35 -7.91
N ALA A 127 -4.66 -7.24 -8.43
CA ALA A 127 -5.46 -6.04 -8.73
C ALA A 127 -6.55 -6.33 -9.77
N TRP A 128 -6.21 -7.05 -10.85
CA TRP A 128 -7.18 -7.52 -11.83
C TRP A 128 -8.26 -8.36 -11.16
N LYS A 129 -7.87 -9.39 -10.40
CA LYS A 129 -8.82 -10.28 -9.73
C LYS A 129 -9.71 -9.53 -8.74
N SER A 130 -9.16 -8.57 -8.02
CA SER A 130 -9.90 -7.70 -7.11
C SER A 130 -10.94 -6.87 -7.85
N TRP A 131 -10.62 -6.32 -9.02
CA TRP A 131 -11.58 -5.57 -9.85
C TRP A 131 -12.68 -6.46 -10.40
N THR A 132 -12.35 -7.67 -10.85
CA THR A 132 -13.37 -8.64 -11.29
C THR A 132 -14.32 -9.01 -10.17
N LEU A 133 -13.78 -9.20 -8.95
CA LEU A 133 -14.59 -9.55 -7.79
C LEU A 133 -15.46 -8.37 -7.31
N ALA A 134 -14.95 -7.15 -7.37
CA ALA A 134 -15.70 -5.95 -7.08
C ALA A 134 -16.88 -5.75 -8.04
N HIS A 135 -16.64 -5.98 -9.34
CA HIS A 135 -17.68 -5.91 -10.36
C HIS A 135 -18.74 -6.99 -10.16
N GLU A 136 -18.32 -8.24 -9.94
CA GLU A 136 -19.23 -9.35 -9.68
C GLU A 136 -20.10 -9.08 -8.44
N ALA A 137 -19.48 -8.66 -7.34
CA ALA A 137 -20.19 -8.33 -6.11
C ALA A 137 -21.19 -7.18 -6.28
N TYR A 138 -20.91 -6.24 -7.18
CA TYR A 138 -21.82 -5.14 -7.50
C TYR A 138 -23.01 -5.60 -8.37
N VAL A 139 -22.74 -6.41 -9.41
CA VAL A 139 -23.77 -6.89 -10.34
C VAL A 139 -24.69 -7.92 -9.69
N ASP A 140 -24.12 -8.88 -8.96
CA ASP A 140 -24.86 -9.94 -8.28
C ASP A 140 -25.47 -9.48 -6.95
N GLY A 141 -25.15 -8.27 -6.50
CA GLY A 141 -25.60 -7.75 -5.22
C GLY A 141 -25.10 -8.58 -4.03
N GLN A 142 -23.85 -9.06 -4.09
CA GLN A 142 -23.31 -9.92 -3.05
C GLN A 142 -23.19 -9.17 -1.73
N VAL A 143 -23.76 -9.77 -0.69
CA VAL A 143 -23.73 -9.27 0.69
C VAL A 143 -22.95 -10.22 1.58
N SER A 144 -22.40 -9.69 2.67
CA SER A 144 -21.76 -10.52 3.68
C SER A 144 -22.76 -11.52 4.28
N ASN A 145 -22.30 -12.71 4.65
CA ASN A 145 -23.11 -13.76 5.29
C ASN A 145 -23.49 -13.45 6.75
N SER A 146 -23.37 -12.19 7.17
CA SER A 146 -23.75 -11.73 8.50
C SER A 146 -25.22 -11.32 8.57
N MET A 147 -25.77 -11.23 9.78
CA MET A 147 -27.13 -10.73 10.01
C MET A 147 -27.34 -9.29 9.53
N TRP A 148 -26.27 -8.50 9.42
CA TRP A 148 -26.34 -7.13 8.91
C TRP A 148 -26.24 -7.06 7.38
N SER A 149 -25.67 -8.09 6.74
CA SER A 149 -25.60 -8.26 5.29
C SER A 149 -25.15 -7.01 4.51
N PRO A 150 -24.03 -6.33 4.88
CA PRO A 150 -23.54 -5.20 4.11
C PRO A 150 -23.03 -5.64 2.72
N PRO A 151 -23.09 -4.75 1.70
CA PRO A 151 -22.59 -5.05 0.36
C PRO A 151 -21.07 -5.27 0.33
N LEU A 152 -20.63 -6.41 -0.23
CA LEU A 152 -19.21 -6.77 -0.35
C LEU A 152 -18.48 -5.98 -1.45
N ALA A 153 -19.22 -5.28 -2.31
CA ALA A 153 -18.63 -4.39 -3.32
C ALA A 153 -17.72 -3.32 -2.70
N ILE A 154 -18.06 -2.79 -1.52
CA ILE A 154 -17.29 -1.73 -0.85
C ILE A 154 -15.85 -2.19 -0.52
N PRO A 155 -15.64 -3.26 0.28
CA PRO A 155 -14.28 -3.72 0.60
C PRO A 155 -13.52 -4.21 -0.64
N TYR A 156 -14.19 -4.81 -1.63
CA TYR A 156 -13.52 -5.25 -2.86
C TYR A 156 -13.04 -4.10 -3.73
N VAL A 157 -13.81 -3.01 -3.83
CA VAL A 157 -13.35 -1.80 -4.53
C VAL A 157 -12.15 -1.19 -3.81
N LEU A 158 -12.19 -1.07 -2.48
CA LEU A 158 -11.05 -0.54 -1.71
C LEU A 158 -9.80 -1.41 -1.89
N MET A 159 -9.96 -2.73 -1.85
CA MET A 159 -8.88 -3.68 -2.12
C MET A 159 -8.31 -3.49 -3.54
N ALA A 160 -9.17 -3.39 -4.55
CA ALA A 160 -8.73 -3.21 -5.93
C ALA A 160 -8.01 -1.87 -6.16
N LEU A 161 -8.52 -0.77 -5.57
CA LEU A 161 -7.89 0.54 -5.62
C LEU A 161 -6.53 0.54 -4.90
N GLY A 162 -6.44 -0.04 -3.70
CA GLY A 162 -5.17 -0.15 -2.98
C GLY A 162 -4.12 -0.94 -3.76
N MET A 163 -4.52 -2.05 -4.38
CA MET A 163 -3.62 -2.91 -5.15
C MET A 163 -3.19 -2.29 -6.48
N THR A 164 -4.06 -1.52 -7.14
CA THR A 164 -3.67 -0.74 -8.33
C THR A 164 -2.67 0.36 -7.99
N LEU A 165 -2.86 1.07 -6.87
CA LEU A 165 -1.89 2.04 -6.37
C LEU A 165 -0.54 1.39 -6.03
N LEU A 166 -0.56 0.21 -5.42
CA LEU A 166 0.66 -0.55 -5.12
C LEU A 166 1.41 -0.93 -6.41
N CYS A 167 0.71 -1.39 -7.44
CA CYS A 167 1.31 -1.66 -8.75
C CYS A 167 1.98 -0.43 -9.35
N LEU A 168 1.32 0.73 -9.29
CA LEU A 168 1.89 1.99 -9.76
C LEU A 168 3.16 2.36 -8.99
N GLN A 169 3.16 2.17 -7.66
CA GLN A 169 4.33 2.42 -6.83
C GLN A 169 5.51 1.50 -7.20
N ILE A 170 5.28 0.19 -7.37
CA ILE A 170 6.33 -0.76 -7.76
C ILE A 170 6.85 -0.45 -9.17
N LEU A 171 5.94 -0.10 -10.09
CA LEU A 171 6.32 0.28 -11.45
C LEU A 171 7.22 1.53 -11.47
N LEU A 172 6.93 2.54 -10.67
CA LEU A 172 7.81 3.70 -10.51
C LEU A 172 9.18 3.31 -9.92
N GLN A 173 9.20 2.43 -8.92
CA GLN A 173 10.45 1.91 -8.32
C GLN A 173 11.31 1.17 -9.35
N ILE A 174 10.70 0.43 -10.27
CA ILE A 174 11.42 -0.26 -11.35
C ILE A 174 11.95 0.78 -12.36
N ILE A 175 11.17 1.78 -12.76
CA ILE A 175 11.55 2.72 -13.84
C ILE A 175 12.65 3.70 -13.42
N ILE A 176 12.63 4.22 -12.19
CA ILE A 176 13.57 5.27 -11.73
C ILE A 176 15.05 4.87 -11.92
N PRO A 177 15.50 3.66 -11.52
CA PRO A 177 16.87 3.20 -11.78
C PRO A 177 17.28 3.14 -13.25
N PHE A 178 16.34 2.82 -14.17
CA PHE A 178 16.64 2.79 -15.60
C PHE A 178 16.68 4.18 -16.22
N ALA A 179 15.83 5.11 -15.74
CA ALA A 179 15.84 6.50 -16.19
C ALA A 179 17.16 7.22 -15.84
N GLY A 180 17.78 6.87 -14.70
CA GLY A 180 19.11 7.39 -14.32
C GLY A 180 20.29 6.74 -15.06
N ALA A 181 20.11 5.54 -15.64
CA ALA A 181 21.18 4.81 -16.35
C ALA A 181 21.38 5.25 -17.81
N SER A 182 20.45 6.01 -18.38
CA SER A 182 20.48 6.44 -19.80
C SER A 182 21.51 7.54 -20.12
N ARG A 183 22.38 7.94 -19.17
CA ARG A 183 23.46 8.92 -19.40
C ARG A 183 24.80 8.52 -18.76
N ARG A 184 25.26 7.29 -18.98
CA ARG A 184 26.68 6.97 -18.87
C ARG A 184 27.19 6.35 -20.16
#